data_AF-A0A0F9UTD0-F1
#
_entry.id   AF-A0A0F9UTD0-F1
#
_cell.length_a   1.000
_cell.length_b   1.000
_cell.length_c   1.000
_cell.angle_alpha   90.00
_cell.angle_beta   90.00
_cell.angle_gamma   90.00
#
_symmetry.space_group_name_H-M   'P 1'
#
loop_
_entity.id
_entity.type
_entity.pdbx_description
1 polymer ?
#
loop_
_entity_poly.entity_id
_entity_poly.type
_entity_poly.pdbx_seq_one_letter_code
_entity_poly.pdbx_strand_id
1 'polypeptide(L)'
;MAKRRQEGRTAEPDKKKVYPAGEGAKVSSRSELLELDPWAPVAGRCNGNRTDGSGLCRQPVGWGTGTGRGRCKRHGGSTPNHVKKAQREELEEAVHVFNLSREIEPTDALLEELWRTAAMVSMLDREICSKTADELLASPGLVVWHHQERRLYVAVARTAIAAGIAERQVKLAEQQGVLVAEAIRGILEDLDVADHPDAGKVCRRRLSVVRDAA
;
A
#
# COMPACT_ATOMS: atom_id res chain seq x y z
N MET A 1 -1.26 66.50 -4.04
CA MET A 1 -0.77 65.43 -4.95
C MET A 1 -1.43 64.12 -4.55
N ALA A 2 -2.17 63.52 -5.48
CA ALA A 2 -3.11 62.44 -5.24
C ALA A 2 -2.42 61.10 -4.92
N LYS A 3 -2.71 60.52 -3.75
CA LYS A 3 -2.42 59.11 -3.45
C LYS A 3 -3.47 58.25 -4.15
N ARG A 4 -3.10 57.61 -5.26
CA ARG A 4 -3.85 56.50 -5.85
C ARG A 4 -3.88 55.34 -4.85
N ARG A 5 -5.06 55.10 -4.26
CA ARG A 5 -5.37 53.85 -3.55
C ARG A 5 -5.29 52.69 -4.55
N GLN A 6 -4.49 51.69 -4.22
CA GLN A 6 -4.49 50.39 -4.87
C GLN A 6 -5.82 49.70 -4.55
N GLU A 7 -6.72 49.69 -5.52
CA GLU A 7 -7.89 48.82 -5.54
C GLU A 7 -7.57 47.61 -6.44
N GLY A 8 -7.86 46.40 -5.94
CA GLY A 8 -8.17 45.26 -6.80
C GLY A 8 -7.18 44.09 -6.80
N ARG A 9 -7.39 43.17 -5.84
CA ARG A 9 -7.65 41.72 -6.06
C ARG A 9 -7.14 40.89 -4.87
N THR A 10 -7.91 40.87 -3.80
CA THR A 10 -7.96 39.70 -2.91
C THR A 10 -8.96 38.73 -3.51
N ALA A 11 -8.52 37.89 -4.46
CA ALA A 11 -9.25 36.66 -4.74
C ALA A 11 -9.05 35.78 -3.51
N GLU A 12 -10.03 35.77 -2.61
CA GLU A 12 -10.04 34.85 -1.49
C GLU A 12 -10.09 33.43 -2.05
N PRO A 13 -9.05 32.59 -1.85
CA PRO A 13 -9.07 31.24 -2.40
C PRO A 13 -10.18 30.46 -1.70
N ASP A 14 -11.04 29.83 -2.49
CA ASP A 14 -12.13 28.99 -2.02
C ASP A 14 -11.56 27.84 -1.16
N LYS A 15 -11.64 28.00 0.16
CA LYS A 15 -10.88 27.22 1.17
C LYS A 15 -11.34 25.76 1.32
N LYS A 16 -12.07 25.17 0.36
CA LYS A 16 -12.73 23.87 0.56
C LYS A 16 -12.70 22.86 -0.59
N LYS A 17 -11.85 23.02 -1.61
CA LYS A 17 -11.51 21.87 -2.47
C LYS A 17 -10.36 21.08 -1.84
N VAL A 18 -10.72 20.06 -1.05
CA VAL A 18 -9.78 19.04 -0.59
C VAL A 18 -9.53 18.09 -1.76
N TYR A 19 -8.35 18.19 -2.37
CA TYR A 19 -7.92 17.19 -3.35
C TYR A 19 -7.31 16.00 -2.60
N PRO A 20 -7.72 14.75 -2.90
CA PRO A 20 -7.14 13.57 -2.26
C PRO A 20 -5.62 13.54 -2.51
N ALA A 21 -4.86 13.20 -1.47
CA ALA A 21 -3.42 13.07 -1.58
C ALA A 21 -3.07 11.88 -2.50
N GLY A 22 -2.43 12.15 -3.64
CA GLY A 22 -1.78 11.09 -4.44
C GLY A 22 -2.34 10.87 -5.85
N GLU A 23 -3.53 11.34 -6.18
CA GLU A 23 -4.13 11.16 -7.51
C GLU A 23 -4.16 12.48 -8.29
N GLY A 24 -2.98 12.95 -8.71
CA GLY A 24 -2.92 14.06 -9.64
C GLY A 24 -3.34 13.62 -11.05
N ALA A 25 -4.05 14.47 -11.79
CA ALA A 25 -4.37 14.20 -13.19
C ALA A 25 -3.08 13.86 -13.97
N LYS A 26 -3.11 12.81 -14.79
CA LYS A 26 -2.03 12.51 -15.74
C LYS A 26 -2.24 13.39 -16.95
N VAL A 27 -1.24 14.21 -17.29
CA VAL A 27 -1.35 15.22 -18.34
C VAL A 27 -0.19 15.04 -19.30
N SER A 28 -0.51 14.88 -20.58
CA SER A 28 0.45 14.50 -21.62
C SER A 28 1.00 15.72 -22.36
N SER A 29 0.25 16.83 -22.40
CA SER A 29 0.61 18.01 -23.18
C SER A 29 0.61 19.31 -22.37
N ARG A 30 1.32 20.32 -22.89
CA ARG A 30 1.39 21.65 -22.27
C ARG A 30 0.06 22.41 -22.39
N SER A 31 -0.72 22.17 -23.45
CA SER A 31 -2.06 22.74 -23.64
C SER A 31 -3.03 22.21 -22.60
N GLU A 32 -3.04 20.90 -22.34
CA GLU A 32 -3.88 20.31 -21.28
C GLU A 32 -3.55 20.90 -19.89
N LEU A 33 -2.26 21.18 -19.60
CA LEU A 33 -1.87 21.81 -18.34
C LEU A 33 -2.44 23.21 -18.11
N LEU A 34 -2.76 23.94 -19.19
CA LEU A 34 -3.30 25.29 -19.15
C LEU A 34 -4.82 25.31 -18.93
N GLU A 35 -5.50 24.21 -19.25
CA GLU A 35 -6.95 24.06 -19.09
C GLU A 35 -7.35 23.54 -17.70
N LEU A 36 -6.39 23.04 -16.91
CA LEU A 36 -6.64 22.50 -15.58
C LEU A 36 -6.83 23.58 -14.52
N ASP A 37 -7.70 23.29 -13.55
CA ASP A 37 -7.86 24.08 -12.32
C ASP A 37 -6.46 24.40 -11.74
N PRO A 38 -6.08 25.69 -11.61
CA PRO A 38 -4.75 26.10 -11.13
C PRO A 38 -4.39 25.54 -9.75
N TRP A 39 -5.38 25.15 -8.95
CA TRP A 39 -5.22 24.60 -7.60
C TRP A 39 -5.29 23.08 -7.54
N ALA A 40 -5.64 22.41 -8.64
CA ALA A 40 -5.64 20.96 -8.70
C ALA A 40 -4.21 20.40 -8.83
N PRO A 41 -3.81 19.44 -7.99
CA PRO A 41 -2.52 18.78 -8.10
C PRO A 41 -2.43 17.95 -9.39
N VAL A 42 -1.25 17.93 -9.99
CA VAL A 42 -0.98 17.18 -11.23
C VAL A 42 0.15 16.18 -10.98
N ALA A 43 -0.03 14.93 -11.41
CA ALA A 43 0.98 13.89 -11.24
C ALA A 43 2.26 14.25 -11.99
N GLY A 44 3.43 14.00 -11.38
CA GLY A 44 4.73 14.36 -11.97
C GLY A 44 5.04 15.87 -12.01
N ARG A 45 4.28 16.71 -11.31
CA ARG A 45 4.56 18.15 -11.13
C ARG A 45 4.87 18.51 -9.69
N CYS A 46 5.56 19.63 -9.50
CA CYS A 46 6.01 20.11 -8.18
C CYS A 46 4.86 20.36 -7.20
N ASN A 47 3.72 20.87 -7.67
CA ASN A 47 2.53 21.14 -6.86
C ASN A 47 2.76 22.02 -5.61
N GLY A 48 3.85 22.81 -5.58
CA GLY A 48 4.08 23.80 -4.52
C GLY A 48 3.29 25.09 -4.79
N ASN A 49 2.76 25.71 -3.75
CA ASN A 49 2.07 27.00 -3.88
C ASN A 49 3.03 28.06 -4.41
N ARG A 50 2.62 28.73 -5.49
CA ARG A 50 3.37 29.87 -6.03
C ARG A 50 3.22 31.07 -5.12
N THR A 51 4.28 31.87 -5.03
CA THR A 51 4.32 33.09 -4.21
C THR A 51 3.43 34.21 -4.74
N ASP A 52 3.07 34.17 -6.03
CA ASP A 52 2.19 35.15 -6.69
C ASP A 52 0.69 34.82 -6.52
N GLY A 53 0.36 33.73 -5.83
CA GLY A 53 -1.04 33.29 -5.64
C GLY A 53 -1.71 32.72 -6.88
N SER A 54 -1.00 32.53 -8.00
CA SER A 54 -1.56 32.02 -9.26
C SER A 54 -1.86 30.51 -9.27
N GLY A 55 -1.83 29.86 -8.09
CA GLY A 55 -2.06 28.43 -7.91
C GLY A 55 -0.79 27.62 -7.73
N LEU A 56 -0.81 26.36 -8.18
CA LEU A 56 0.26 25.39 -7.97
C LEU A 56 1.38 25.49 -9.01
N CYS A 57 2.59 25.12 -8.60
CA CYS A 57 3.76 25.03 -9.44
C CYS A 57 3.61 23.91 -10.48
N ARG A 58 3.70 24.26 -11.76
CA ARG A 58 3.60 23.34 -12.90
C ARG A 58 4.96 22.87 -13.42
N GLN A 59 6.06 23.19 -12.73
CA GLN A 59 7.36 22.62 -13.06
C GLN A 59 7.36 21.10 -12.82
N PRO A 60 8.15 20.31 -13.56
CA PRO A 60 8.36 18.90 -13.25
C PRO A 60 8.79 18.69 -11.79
N VAL A 61 8.45 17.53 -11.22
CA VAL A 61 9.00 17.10 -9.92
C VAL A 61 10.52 17.12 -9.95
N GLY A 62 11.14 17.55 -8.85
CA GLY A 62 12.61 17.67 -8.76
C GLY A 62 13.26 18.67 -9.73
N TRP A 63 12.50 19.56 -10.38
CA TRP A 63 13.09 20.52 -11.32
C TRP A 63 14.15 21.39 -10.63
N GLY A 64 15.39 21.34 -11.15
CA GLY A 64 16.54 22.07 -10.61
C GLY A 64 17.12 21.51 -9.31
N THR A 65 16.69 20.34 -8.84
CA THR A 65 17.19 19.69 -7.61
C THR A 65 18.16 18.54 -7.89
N GLY A 66 18.13 17.98 -9.09
CA GLY A 66 18.93 16.80 -9.48
C GLY A 66 18.37 15.45 -8.99
N THR A 67 17.30 15.46 -8.18
CA THR A 67 16.72 14.25 -7.59
C THR A 67 15.60 13.62 -8.43
N GLY A 68 15.04 14.36 -9.38
CA GLY A 68 13.86 13.93 -10.17
C GLY A 68 12.58 13.68 -9.36
N ARG A 69 12.63 13.87 -8.03
CA ARG A 69 11.56 13.56 -7.08
C ARG A 69 11.24 14.78 -6.19
N GLY A 70 10.01 14.83 -5.70
CA GLY A 70 9.55 15.87 -4.78
C GLY A 70 9.37 17.27 -5.40
N ARG A 71 9.44 18.31 -4.55
CA ARG A 71 9.27 19.71 -4.97
C ARG A 71 10.45 20.18 -5.82
N CYS A 72 10.23 21.21 -6.64
CA CYS A 72 11.30 21.83 -7.41
C CYS A 72 12.19 22.76 -6.56
N LYS A 73 13.32 23.19 -7.12
CA LYS A 73 14.28 24.12 -6.49
C LYS A 73 13.63 25.37 -5.90
N ARG A 74 12.63 25.93 -6.59
CA ARG A 74 11.92 27.15 -6.16
C ARG A 74 10.96 26.94 -4.99
N HIS A 75 10.58 25.70 -4.70
CA HIS A 75 9.67 25.36 -3.60
C HIS A 75 10.36 24.46 -2.57
N GLY A 76 11.64 24.74 -2.29
CA GLY A 76 12.41 24.07 -1.25
C GLY A 76 12.94 22.69 -1.62
N GLY A 77 12.77 22.22 -2.86
CA GLY A 77 13.25 20.90 -3.27
C GLY A 77 14.75 20.68 -3.14
N SER A 78 15.53 21.76 -3.12
CA SER A 78 17.00 21.72 -2.94
C SER A 78 17.45 21.84 -1.50
N THR A 79 16.55 21.93 -0.50
CA THR A 79 17.00 21.94 0.90
C THR A 79 17.56 20.57 1.30
N PRO A 80 18.52 20.50 2.24
CA PRO A 80 19.10 19.24 2.66
C PRO A 80 18.07 18.18 3.10
N ASN A 81 17.00 18.60 3.78
CA ASN A 81 15.95 17.68 4.23
C ASN A 81 15.12 17.13 3.05
N HIS A 82 14.84 17.94 2.03
CA HIS A 82 14.13 17.47 0.83
C HIS A 82 14.99 16.52 -0.02
N VAL A 83 16.29 16.80 -0.14
CA VAL A 83 17.24 15.92 -0.83
C VAL A 83 17.37 14.58 -0.10
N LYS A 84 17.56 14.60 1.24
CA LYS A 84 17.60 13.37 2.05
C LYS A 84 16.33 12.54 1.93
N LYS A 85 15.16 13.19 1.93
CA LYS A 85 13.87 12.50 1.73
C LYS A 85 13.79 11.85 0.35
N ALA A 86 14.15 12.58 -0.71
CA ALA A 86 14.14 12.07 -2.08
C ALA A 86 15.10 10.88 -2.27
N GLN A 87 16.30 10.96 -1.68
CA GLN A 87 17.27 9.85 -1.67
C GLN A 87 16.73 8.64 -0.90
N ARG A 88 16.05 8.85 0.22
CA ARG A 88 15.43 7.76 0.99
C ARG A 88 14.32 7.08 0.19
N GLU A 89 13.42 7.84 -0.44
CA GLU A 89 12.36 7.30 -1.30
C GLU A 89 12.94 6.53 -2.50
N GLU A 90 14.02 7.04 -3.10
CA GLU A 90 14.75 6.33 -4.16
C GLU A 90 15.38 5.02 -3.70
N LEU A 91 15.99 5.03 -2.51
CA LEU A 91 16.55 3.84 -1.89
C LEU A 91 15.46 2.82 -1.55
N GLU A 92 14.34 3.25 -0.98
CA GLU A 92 13.19 2.39 -0.68
C GLU A 92 12.63 1.74 -1.95
N GLU A 93 12.45 2.51 -3.03
CA GLU A 93 12.03 2.01 -4.34
C GLU A 93 13.06 1.04 -4.93
N ALA A 94 14.36 1.36 -4.86
CA ALA A 94 15.43 0.49 -5.33
C ALA A 94 15.52 -0.82 -4.53
N VAL A 95 15.34 -0.77 -3.20
CA VAL A 95 15.27 -1.97 -2.35
C VAL A 95 14.13 -2.88 -2.81
N HIS A 96 12.97 -2.31 -3.12
CA HIS A 96 11.83 -3.07 -3.65
C HIS A 96 12.11 -3.66 -5.03
N VAL A 97 12.69 -2.90 -5.95
CA VAL A 97 12.93 -3.33 -7.34
C VAL A 97 14.05 -4.37 -7.42
N PHE A 98 15.14 -4.18 -6.68
CA PHE A 98 16.33 -5.03 -6.76
C PHE A 98 16.33 -6.17 -5.74
N ASN A 99 15.28 -6.29 -4.92
CA ASN A 99 15.16 -7.30 -3.88
C ASN A 99 16.44 -7.37 -3.02
N LEU A 100 16.99 -6.21 -2.67
CA LEU A 100 18.13 -6.11 -1.76
C LEU A 100 17.80 -6.88 -0.49
N SER A 101 18.79 -7.61 0.07
CA SER A 101 18.61 -8.58 1.16
C SER A 101 17.50 -8.19 2.15
N ARG A 102 16.32 -8.80 1.96
CA ARG A 102 15.22 -8.65 2.89
C ARG A 102 15.43 -9.65 4.02
N GLU A 103 15.50 -9.15 5.24
CA GLU A 103 15.43 -10.00 6.43
C GLU A 103 14.01 -10.55 6.53
N ILE A 104 13.86 -11.82 6.21
CA ILE A 104 12.61 -12.57 6.35
C ILE A 104 12.93 -13.92 6.99
N GLU A 105 12.07 -14.36 7.92
CA GLU A 105 12.20 -15.66 8.51
C GLU A 105 11.89 -16.75 7.46
N PRO A 106 12.63 -17.87 7.39
CA PRO A 106 12.46 -18.85 6.31
C PRO A 106 11.05 -19.44 6.14
N THR A 107 10.32 -19.63 7.23
CA THR A 107 8.91 -20.04 7.29
C THR A 107 8.02 -19.00 6.64
N ASP A 108 8.23 -17.72 6.98
CA ASP A 108 7.49 -16.60 6.38
C ASP A 108 7.78 -16.48 4.89
N ALA A 109 9.04 -16.63 4.47
CA ALA A 109 9.43 -16.60 3.06
C ALA A 109 8.76 -17.73 2.28
N LEU A 110 8.70 -18.93 2.87
CA LEU A 110 8.06 -20.08 2.24
C LEU A 110 6.54 -19.92 2.15
N LEU A 111 5.91 -19.32 3.16
CA LEU A 111 4.49 -18.98 3.14
C LEU A 111 4.17 -17.92 2.08
N GLU A 112 4.96 -16.86 1.99
CA GLU A 112 4.80 -15.85 0.94
C GLU A 112 4.96 -16.47 -0.47
N GLU A 113 5.95 -17.35 -0.65
CA GLU A 113 6.16 -18.08 -1.90
C GLU A 113 4.92 -18.94 -2.24
N LEU A 114 4.35 -19.64 -1.25
CA LEU A 114 3.16 -20.45 -1.39
C LEU A 114 1.95 -19.63 -1.83
N TRP A 115 1.71 -18.49 -1.19
CA TRP A 115 0.58 -17.63 -1.52
C TRP A 115 0.71 -16.97 -2.89
N ARG A 116 1.92 -16.52 -3.24
CA ARG A 116 2.17 -15.93 -4.56
C ARG A 116 1.99 -16.96 -5.68
N THR A 117 2.49 -18.18 -5.53
CA THR A 117 2.28 -19.25 -6.53
C THR A 117 0.81 -19.67 -6.63
N ALA A 118 0.09 -19.75 -5.51
CA ALA A 118 -1.36 -20.00 -5.52
C ALA A 118 -2.12 -18.92 -6.30
N ALA A 119 -1.78 -17.64 -6.06
CA ALA A 119 -2.41 -16.51 -6.76
C ALA A 119 -2.10 -16.52 -8.26
N MET A 120 -0.86 -16.82 -8.65
CA MET A 120 -0.44 -16.93 -10.05
C MET A 120 -1.19 -18.06 -10.78
N VAL A 121 -1.30 -19.24 -10.16
CA VAL A 121 -2.10 -20.35 -10.71
C VAL A 121 -3.55 -19.93 -10.88
N SER A 122 -4.16 -19.32 -9.86
CA SER A 122 -5.56 -18.86 -9.93
C SER A 122 -5.79 -17.82 -11.04
N MET A 123 -4.86 -16.90 -11.23
CA MET A 123 -4.90 -15.92 -12.31
C MET A 123 -4.79 -16.60 -13.69
N LEU A 124 -3.83 -17.51 -13.86
CA LEU A 124 -3.62 -18.24 -15.11
C LEU A 124 -4.81 -19.15 -15.43
N ASP A 125 -5.42 -19.80 -14.43
CA ASP A 125 -6.63 -20.58 -14.60
C ASP A 125 -7.78 -19.73 -15.16
N ARG A 126 -7.97 -18.50 -14.64
CA ARG A 126 -9.00 -17.58 -15.15
C ARG A 126 -8.73 -17.17 -16.60
N GLU A 127 -7.47 -16.87 -16.92
CA GLU A 127 -7.07 -16.47 -18.27
C GLU A 127 -7.15 -17.62 -19.28
N ILE A 128 -6.87 -18.86 -18.85
CA ILE A 128 -7.03 -20.04 -19.70
C ILE A 128 -8.53 -20.34 -19.90
N CYS A 129 -9.34 -20.27 -18.84
CA CYS A 129 -10.78 -20.51 -18.92
C CYS A 129 -11.53 -19.46 -19.75
N SER A 130 -10.95 -18.27 -19.95
CA SER A 130 -11.56 -17.22 -20.78
C SER A 130 -11.28 -17.38 -22.28
N LYS A 131 -10.40 -18.30 -22.67
CA LYS A 131 -9.96 -18.49 -24.07
C LYS A 131 -10.55 -19.74 -24.71
N THR A 132 -10.71 -19.67 -26.01
CA THR A 132 -11.03 -20.82 -26.87
C THR A 132 -9.79 -21.68 -27.13
N ALA A 133 -10.00 -22.89 -27.64
CA ALA A 133 -8.92 -23.80 -28.00
C ALA A 133 -7.97 -23.18 -29.06
N ASP A 134 -8.51 -22.52 -30.08
CA ASP A 134 -7.72 -21.91 -31.15
C ASP A 134 -6.84 -20.76 -30.63
N GLU A 135 -7.37 -19.93 -29.71
CA GLU A 135 -6.62 -18.86 -29.06
C GLU A 135 -5.48 -19.41 -28.18
N LEU A 136 -5.72 -20.52 -27.48
CA LEU A 136 -4.70 -21.19 -26.68
C LEU A 136 -3.62 -21.84 -27.56
N LEU A 137 -4.01 -22.45 -28.68
CA LEU A 137 -3.07 -23.00 -29.66
C LEU A 137 -2.21 -21.91 -30.31
N ALA A 138 -2.75 -20.71 -30.50
CA ALA A 138 -2.00 -19.55 -30.96
C ALA A 138 -1.05 -18.98 -29.88
N SER A 139 -1.28 -19.28 -28.60
CA SER A 139 -0.49 -18.79 -27.46
C SER A 139 -0.03 -19.94 -26.52
N PRO A 140 0.74 -20.92 -27.02
CA PRO A 140 1.10 -22.11 -26.25
C PRO A 140 1.93 -21.78 -24.99
N GLY A 141 2.63 -20.63 -25.00
CA GLY A 141 3.37 -20.13 -23.83
C GLY A 141 2.52 -19.95 -22.58
N LEU A 142 1.24 -19.58 -22.72
CA LEU A 142 0.34 -19.42 -21.58
C LEU A 142 0.08 -20.76 -20.88
N VAL A 143 -0.19 -21.81 -21.67
CA VAL A 143 -0.44 -23.17 -21.15
C VAL A 143 0.83 -23.75 -20.54
N VAL A 144 1.99 -23.54 -21.18
CA VAL A 144 3.29 -23.97 -20.64
C VAL A 144 3.58 -23.28 -19.30
N TRP A 145 3.38 -21.97 -19.22
CA TRP A 145 3.60 -21.20 -17.99
C TRP A 145 2.68 -21.68 -16.87
N HIS A 146 1.39 -21.87 -17.17
CA HIS A 146 0.44 -22.41 -16.22
C HIS A 146 0.87 -23.78 -15.65
N HIS A 147 1.35 -24.69 -16.50
CA HIS A 147 1.86 -25.97 -16.02
C HIS A 147 3.13 -25.84 -15.15
N GLN A 148 4.01 -24.89 -15.47
CA GLN A 148 5.20 -24.62 -14.66
C GLN A 148 4.82 -24.08 -13.28
N GLU A 149 3.93 -23.08 -13.22
CA GLU A 149 3.45 -22.51 -11.95
C GLU A 149 2.72 -23.55 -11.10
N ARG A 150 1.90 -24.42 -11.70
CA ARG A 150 1.25 -25.50 -10.96
C ARG A 150 2.24 -26.49 -10.35
N ARG A 151 3.33 -26.81 -11.06
CA ARG A 151 4.40 -27.67 -10.52
C ARG A 151 5.14 -26.98 -9.37
N LEU A 152 5.43 -25.69 -9.52
CA LEU A 152 6.06 -24.90 -8.47
C LEU A 152 5.16 -24.81 -7.23
N TYR A 153 3.88 -24.49 -7.39
CA TYR A 153 2.90 -24.44 -6.31
C TYR A 153 2.85 -25.75 -5.52
N VAL A 154 2.76 -26.90 -6.20
CA VAL A 154 2.79 -28.22 -5.55
C VAL A 154 4.11 -28.47 -4.83
N ALA A 155 5.24 -28.10 -5.42
CA ALA A 155 6.55 -28.26 -4.80
C ALA A 155 6.69 -27.42 -3.52
N VAL A 156 6.28 -26.15 -3.57
CA VAL A 156 6.31 -25.22 -2.43
C VAL A 156 5.35 -25.69 -1.33
N ALA A 157 4.13 -26.08 -1.68
CA ALA A 157 3.15 -26.64 -0.74
C ALA A 157 3.69 -27.87 -0.02
N ARG A 158 4.33 -28.79 -0.77
CA ARG A 158 4.97 -29.97 -0.18
C ARG A 158 6.09 -29.59 0.79
N THR A 159 6.94 -28.61 0.43
CA THR A 159 8.00 -28.12 1.31
C THR A 159 7.42 -27.47 2.57
N ALA A 160 6.34 -26.70 2.46
CA ALA A 160 5.67 -26.08 3.61
C ALA A 160 5.09 -27.12 4.58
N ILE A 161 4.47 -28.19 4.05
CA ILE A 161 4.00 -29.32 4.86
C ILE A 161 5.19 -30.03 5.52
N ALA A 162 6.25 -30.32 4.76
CA ALA A 162 7.44 -31.00 5.30
C ALA A 162 8.16 -30.16 6.39
N ALA A 163 8.10 -28.84 6.30
CA ALA A 163 8.64 -27.92 7.29
C ALA A 163 7.75 -27.79 8.55
N GLY A 164 6.57 -28.44 8.58
CA GLY A 164 5.68 -28.43 9.74
C GLY A 164 5.01 -27.07 10.00
N ILE A 165 4.82 -26.26 8.95
CA ILE A 165 4.34 -24.88 9.09
C ILE A 165 2.91 -24.86 9.64
N ALA A 166 2.02 -25.70 9.09
CA ALA A 166 0.63 -25.76 9.50
C ALA A 166 0.50 -26.20 10.97
N GLU A 167 1.24 -27.22 11.37
CA GLU A 167 1.29 -27.73 12.73
C GLU A 167 1.80 -26.66 13.70
N ARG A 168 2.83 -25.91 13.30
CA ARG A 168 3.36 -24.80 14.11
C ARG A 168 2.37 -23.66 14.27
N GLN A 169 1.66 -23.29 13.20
CA GLN A 169 0.63 -22.25 13.24
C GLN A 169 -0.53 -22.65 14.16
N VAL A 170 -1.00 -23.89 14.05
CA VAL A 170 -2.04 -24.43 14.96
C VAL A 170 -1.55 -24.38 16.40
N LYS A 171 -0.33 -24.88 16.67
CA LYS A 171 0.23 -24.88 18.02
C LYS A 171 0.38 -23.48 18.62
N LEU A 172 0.80 -22.50 17.83
CA LEU A 172 0.88 -21.10 18.26
C LEU A 172 -0.51 -20.53 18.56
N ALA A 173 -1.50 -20.79 17.70
CA ALA A 173 -2.87 -20.36 17.91
C ALA A 173 -3.50 -20.99 19.18
N GLU A 174 -3.25 -22.28 19.42
CA GLU A 174 -3.69 -22.97 20.64
C GLU A 174 -3.03 -22.38 21.89
N GLN A 175 -1.71 -22.15 21.87
CA GLN A 175 -0.97 -21.52 22.96
C GLN A 175 -1.49 -20.11 23.26
N GLN A 176 -1.73 -19.31 22.23
CA GLN A 176 -2.34 -17.98 22.38
C GLN A 176 -3.76 -18.07 22.97
N GLY A 177 -4.54 -19.05 22.54
CA GLY A 177 -5.88 -19.31 23.09
C GLY A 177 -5.84 -19.62 24.59
N VAL A 178 -4.88 -20.43 25.03
CA VAL A 178 -4.66 -20.72 26.46
C VAL A 178 -4.31 -19.45 27.23
N LEU A 179 -3.34 -18.66 26.76
CA LEU A 179 -2.93 -17.42 27.42
C LEU A 179 -4.08 -16.42 27.57
N VAL A 180 -4.90 -16.26 26.52
CA VAL A 180 -6.09 -15.40 26.56
C VAL A 180 -7.12 -15.93 27.54
N ALA A 181 -7.35 -17.24 27.58
CA ALA A 181 -8.30 -17.87 28.49
C ALA A 181 -7.87 -17.73 29.96
N GLU A 182 -6.58 -17.91 30.26
CA GLU A 182 -5.99 -17.72 31.59
C GLU A 182 -6.11 -16.26 32.03
N ALA A 183 -5.78 -15.30 31.16
CA ALA A 183 -5.92 -13.87 31.46
C ALA A 183 -7.38 -13.48 31.76
N ILE A 184 -8.34 -13.95 30.95
CA ILE A 184 -9.76 -13.70 31.19
C ILE A 184 -10.20 -14.31 32.51
N ARG A 185 -9.77 -15.54 32.82
CA ARG A 185 -10.11 -16.20 34.07
C ARG A 185 -9.59 -15.43 35.28
N GLY A 186 -8.31 -15.03 35.28
CA GLY A 186 -7.73 -14.23 36.35
C GLY A 186 -8.47 -12.91 36.56
N ILE A 187 -8.85 -12.22 35.49
CA ILE A 187 -9.65 -10.99 35.58
C ILE A 187 -11.02 -11.26 36.21
N LEU A 188 -11.70 -12.35 35.83
CA LEU A 188 -13.00 -12.69 36.39
C LEU A 188 -12.91 -13.12 37.86
N GLU A 189 -11.82 -13.80 38.25
CA GLU A 189 -11.52 -14.17 39.63
C GLU A 189 -11.21 -12.93 40.49
N ASP A 190 -10.35 -12.02 40.01
CA ASP A 190 -10.01 -10.76 40.70
C ASP A 190 -11.22 -9.85 40.91
N LEU A 191 -12.21 -9.92 40.01
CA LEU A 191 -13.47 -9.18 40.10
C LEU A 191 -14.57 -9.92 40.86
N ASP A 192 -14.31 -11.15 41.35
CA ASP A 192 -15.27 -12.01 42.05
C ASP A 192 -16.55 -12.30 41.25
N VAL A 193 -16.41 -12.48 39.93
CA VAL A 193 -17.52 -12.74 39.00
C VAL A 193 -17.32 -14.02 38.17
N ALA A 194 -16.28 -14.81 38.46
CA ALA A 194 -15.96 -16.04 37.73
C ALA A 194 -17.14 -17.04 37.70
N ASP A 195 -17.87 -17.16 38.81
CA ASP A 195 -19.02 -18.08 38.94
C ASP A 195 -20.36 -17.45 38.49
N HIS A 196 -20.35 -16.20 38.00
CA HIS A 196 -21.58 -15.55 37.55
C HIS A 196 -22.16 -16.29 36.32
N PRO A 197 -23.47 -16.64 36.30
CA PRO A 197 -24.06 -17.50 35.25
C PRO A 197 -23.96 -16.91 33.83
N ASP A 198 -23.79 -15.60 33.73
CA ASP A 198 -23.63 -14.90 32.44
C ASP A 198 -22.17 -14.59 32.04
N ALA A 199 -21.17 -14.84 32.90
CA ALA A 199 -19.78 -14.48 32.63
C ALA A 199 -19.29 -15.05 31.28
N GLY A 200 -19.50 -16.35 31.05
CA GLY A 200 -19.13 -17.00 29.78
C GLY A 200 -19.85 -16.45 28.55
N LYS A 201 -21.12 -16.04 28.69
CA LYS A 201 -21.89 -15.43 27.58
C LYS A 201 -21.31 -14.06 27.21
N VAL A 202 -20.97 -13.26 28.22
CA VAL A 202 -20.37 -11.94 28.04
C VAL A 202 -18.99 -12.06 27.39
N CYS A 203 -18.12 -12.95 27.89
CA CYS A 203 -16.80 -13.20 27.31
C CYS A 203 -16.90 -13.64 25.85
N ARG A 204 -17.78 -14.61 25.53
CA ARG A 204 -17.98 -15.08 24.15
C ARG A 204 -18.43 -13.96 23.22
N ARG A 205 -19.41 -13.15 23.65
CA ARG A 205 -19.92 -12.01 22.87
C ARG A 205 -18.84 -10.94 22.62
N ARG A 206 -17.93 -10.73 23.57
CA ARG A 206 -16.82 -9.77 23.40
C ARG A 206 -15.72 -10.33 22.52
N LEU A 207 -15.36 -11.60 22.69
CA LEU A 207 -14.35 -12.26 21.86
C LEU A 207 -14.80 -12.40 20.39
N SER A 208 -16.09 -12.57 20.12
CA SER A 208 -16.57 -12.59 18.73
C SER A 208 -16.36 -11.26 18.00
N VAL A 209 -16.47 -10.12 18.71
CA VAL A 209 -16.19 -8.80 18.12
C VAL A 209 -14.72 -8.67 17.74
N VAL A 210 -13.81 -9.22 18.55
CA VAL A 210 -12.37 -9.22 18.25
C VAL A 210 -12.08 -10.08 17.02
N ARG A 211 -12.71 -11.26 16.92
CA ARG A 211 -12.56 -12.14 15.75
C ARG A 211 -12.99 -11.46 14.45
N ASP A 212 -14.10 -10.72 14.47
CA ASP A 212 -14.65 -10.10 13.25
C ASP A 212 -13.89 -8.82 12.84
N ALA A 213 -12.97 -8.33 13.69
CA ALA A 213 -12.12 -7.16 13.43
C ALA A 213 -10.69 -7.52 13.00
N ALA A 214 -10.31 -8.80 13.07
CA ALA A 214 -9.02 -9.33 12.65
C ALA A 214 -9.11 -9.91 11.23
#